data_AF-A0A940UNB8-F1
#
_entry.id   AF-A0A940UNB8-F1
#
_cell.length_a   1.000
_cell.length_b   1.000
_cell.length_c   1.000
_cell.angle_alpha   90.00
_cell.angle_beta   90.00
_cell.angle_gamma   90.00
#
_symmetry.space_group_name_H-M   'P 1'
#
loop_
_entity.id
_entity.type
_entity.pdbx_description
1 polymer ?
#
loop_
_entity_poly.entity_id
_entity_poly.type
_entity_poly.pdbx_seq_one_letter_code
_entity_poly.pdbx_strand_id
1 'polypeptide(L)'
;MKRRFYSVLLCIALLACTVLPQYPALAASNLYFMAVNEKIYPSELNDDTIPIIQNSLIYVPYRLFDSTSTGVDLGSYCIYNQSQNILVIYTRDLLLNFNLNTGSVTDRQGAAYSFHAITRNSGIYVPVTSVAAFFGFQCATSYTEYGSVVRVTNSQAVLSDDQFASSASGIFQIYLNDYVRRKQAASDSQNSGTSTGTDTSPSSPVTPPPSEDTDSDTAKETIPVYLAFLLEDDTGLDDLLTMLSRRGLSAVFFVRPEDLSLYDDQIRAIIGTGNQIGFLVTGTADTDADTLLSTLESGNTLLRGISMLQTHFLLADGISNAAGTALEDAGWLCWKNSITVNSTLRLSSISASASQIRLTFSISSDAAIVTARALNHLSSDTYTVRPVRETAF
;
A
#
# COMPACT_ATOMS: atom_id res chain seq x y z
N MET A 1 4.13 -49.47 16.68
CA MET A 1 3.42 -49.04 15.44
C MET A 1 3.10 -47.55 15.42
N LYS A 2 2.67 -46.91 16.52
CA LYS A 2 2.25 -45.47 16.54
C LYS A 2 3.32 -44.45 16.09
N ARG A 3 4.60 -44.64 16.43
CA ARG A 3 5.70 -43.74 16.02
C ARG A 3 5.98 -43.70 14.50
N ARG A 4 5.65 -44.78 13.78
CA ARG A 4 5.83 -44.84 12.32
C ARG A 4 4.70 -44.12 11.56
N PHE A 5 3.51 -44.01 12.16
CA PHE A 5 2.39 -43.26 11.59
C PHE A 5 2.63 -41.74 11.62
N TYR A 6 3.18 -41.20 12.71
CA TYR A 6 3.52 -39.77 12.78
C TYR A 6 4.61 -39.36 11.79
N SER A 7 5.58 -40.24 11.54
CA SER A 7 6.65 -39.98 10.57
C SER A 7 6.15 -39.98 9.13
N VAL A 8 5.15 -40.81 8.80
CA VAL A 8 4.52 -40.83 7.47
C VAL A 8 3.59 -39.63 7.29
N LEU A 9 2.86 -39.22 8.34
CA LEU A 9 2.00 -38.04 8.32
C LEU A 9 2.82 -36.74 8.16
N LEU A 10 3.98 -36.66 8.81
CA LEU A 10 4.92 -35.54 8.68
C LEU A 10 5.49 -35.46 7.24
N CYS A 11 5.83 -36.59 6.62
CA CYS A 11 6.31 -36.61 5.24
C CYS A 11 5.22 -36.21 4.23
N ILE A 12 3.95 -36.56 4.46
CA ILE A 12 2.83 -36.13 3.61
C ILE A 12 2.55 -34.63 3.78
N ALA A 13 2.64 -34.09 5.01
CA ALA A 13 2.52 -32.66 5.26
C ALA A 13 3.68 -31.86 4.63
N LEU A 14 4.91 -32.38 4.70
CA LEU A 14 6.08 -31.78 4.05
C LEU A 14 5.99 -31.81 2.51
N LEU A 15 5.46 -32.90 1.93
CA LEU A 15 5.21 -33.01 0.49
C LEU A 15 4.04 -32.16 0.02
N ALA A 16 3.05 -31.87 0.88
CA ALA A 16 1.94 -30.98 0.55
C ALA A 16 2.37 -29.49 0.54
N CYS A 17 3.35 -29.09 1.37
CA CYS A 17 3.90 -27.73 1.38
C CYS A 17 4.76 -27.38 0.17
N THR A 18 5.28 -28.35 -0.59
CA THR A 18 6.16 -28.08 -1.74
C THR A 18 5.44 -27.98 -3.09
N VAL A 19 4.12 -28.22 -3.13
CA VAL A 19 3.32 -28.22 -4.37
C VAL A 19 2.36 -27.02 -4.45
N LEU A 20 2.40 -26.10 -3.48
CA LEU A 20 1.74 -24.80 -3.66
C LEU A 20 2.51 -24.03 -4.74
N PRO A 21 1.85 -23.58 -5.83
CA PRO A 21 2.48 -22.70 -6.80
C PRO A 21 2.99 -21.48 -6.03
N GLN A 22 4.32 -21.36 -5.95
CA GLN A 22 4.96 -20.19 -5.37
C GLN A 22 4.74 -19.07 -6.38
N TYR A 23 3.67 -18.33 -6.22
CA TYR A 23 3.47 -17.08 -6.94
C TYR A 23 4.63 -16.17 -6.53
N PRO A 24 5.48 -15.72 -7.46
CA PRO A 24 6.44 -14.67 -7.13
C PRO A 24 5.64 -13.46 -6.65
N ALA A 25 5.77 -13.13 -5.36
CA ALA A 25 5.24 -11.93 -4.76
C ALA A 25 6.02 -10.72 -5.32
N LEU A 26 5.74 -10.35 -6.57
CA LEU A 26 5.99 -9.01 -7.05
C LEU A 26 5.01 -8.13 -6.28
N ALA A 27 5.54 -7.38 -5.30
CA ALA A 27 4.80 -6.37 -4.58
C ALA A 27 4.08 -5.44 -5.59
N ALA A 28 2.78 -5.64 -5.75
CA ALA A 28 1.91 -4.78 -6.56
C ALA A 28 1.55 -3.49 -5.80
N SER A 29 2.52 -2.90 -5.10
CA SER A 29 2.25 -1.88 -4.08
C SER A 29 2.03 -0.46 -4.60
N ASN A 30 2.04 -0.20 -5.92
CA ASN A 30 1.84 1.14 -6.50
C ASN A 30 1.19 1.11 -7.90
N LEU A 31 0.31 0.14 -8.19
CA LEU A 31 -0.31 0.06 -9.53
C LEU A 31 -1.51 1.00 -9.65
N TYR A 32 -1.43 1.89 -10.65
CA TYR A 32 -2.54 2.75 -11.07
C TYR A 32 -3.12 2.26 -12.40
N PHE A 33 -4.42 1.98 -12.40
CA PHE A 33 -5.21 1.88 -13.61
C PHE A 33 -5.64 3.27 -14.06
N MET A 34 -5.92 3.41 -15.36
CA MET A 34 -6.58 4.61 -15.87
C MET A 34 -7.86 4.24 -16.59
N ALA A 35 -8.80 5.16 -16.61
CA ALA A 35 -10.05 5.01 -17.34
C ALA A 35 -10.52 6.35 -17.91
N VAL A 36 -11.24 6.25 -19.03
CA VAL A 36 -11.92 7.36 -19.68
C VAL A 36 -13.39 7.00 -19.84
N ASN A 37 -14.27 7.75 -19.18
CA ASN A 37 -15.66 7.33 -18.96
C ASN A 37 -15.68 5.87 -18.46
N GLU A 38 -16.48 4.97 -19.04
CA GLU A 38 -16.58 3.56 -18.63
C GLU A 38 -15.49 2.65 -19.22
N LYS A 39 -14.51 3.20 -19.94
CA LYS A 39 -13.48 2.38 -20.59
C LYS A 39 -12.15 2.45 -19.87
N ILE A 40 -11.64 1.30 -19.45
CA ILE A 40 -10.27 1.18 -18.93
C ILE A 40 -9.28 1.37 -20.09
N TYR A 41 -8.22 2.14 -19.84
CA TYR A 41 -7.15 2.37 -20.79
C TYR A 41 -5.79 2.44 -20.07
N PRO A 42 -4.71 1.87 -20.65
CA PRO A 42 -4.72 0.93 -21.77
C PRO A 42 -5.38 -0.40 -21.38
N SER A 43 -5.76 -1.20 -22.38
CA SER A 43 -6.25 -2.57 -22.16
C SER A 43 -5.14 -3.55 -21.72
N GLU A 44 -3.89 -3.12 -21.80
CA GLU A 44 -2.72 -3.87 -21.36
C GLU A 44 -1.79 -2.95 -20.58
N LEU A 45 -1.55 -3.28 -19.31
CA LEU A 45 -0.60 -2.56 -18.48
C LEU A 45 0.84 -2.91 -18.87
N ASN A 46 1.66 -1.88 -19.05
CA ASN A 46 3.10 -2.00 -19.23
C ASN A 46 3.82 -0.86 -18.50
N ASP A 47 5.12 -1.01 -18.26
CA ASP A 47 5.93 -0.05 -17.50
C ASP A 47 5.95 1.36 -18.13
N ASP A 48 5.63 1.46 -19.43
CA ASP A 48 5.62 2.70 -20.21
C ASP A 48 4.25 3.40 -20.23
N THR A 49 3.22 2.80 -19.64
CA THR A 49 1.84 3.31 -19.63
C THR A 49 1.23 3.46 -18.25
N ILE A 50 1.89 2.96 -17.20
CA ILE A 50 1.41 3.10 -15.83
C ILE A 50 1.61 4.54 -15.34
N PRO A 51 0.61 5.15 -14.69
CA PRO A 51 0.73 6.48 -14.08
C PRO A 51 1.91 6.61 -13.12
N ILE A 52 2.42 7.83 -13.02
CA ILE A 52 3.56 8.19 -12.19
C ILE A 52 3.08 9.19 -11.14
N ILE A 53 3.49 9.03 -9.90
CA ILE A 53 3.29 10.07 -8.89
C ILE A 53 4.57 10.87 -8.78
N GLN A 54 4.50 12.19 -8.99
CA GLN A 54 5.61 13.08 -8.78
C GLN A 54 5.11 14.38 -8.15
N ASN A 55 5.74 14.79 -7.04
CA ASN A 55 5.35 16.00 -6.29
C ASN A 55 3.85 16.04 -5.93
N SER A 56 3.29 14.88 -5.53
CA SER A 56 1.86 14.70 -5.23
C SER A 56 0.90 14.89 -6.40
N LEU A 57 1.41 15.00 -7.63
CA LEU A 57 0.59 15.00 -8.85
C LEU A 57 0.66 13.63 -9.51
N ILE A 58 -0.50 13.16 -9.99
CA ILE A 58 -0.58 11.95 -10.80
C ILE A 58 -0.38 12.33 -12.26
N TYR A 59 0.66 11.78 -12.84
CA TYR A 59 1.05 11.93 -14.23
C TYR A 59 0.57 10.73 -15.02
N VAL A 60 -0.18 10.97 -16.10
CA VAL A 60 -0.71 9.95 -17.00
C VAL A 60 -0.14 10.16 -18.40
N PRO A 61 -0.03 9.12 -19.24
CA PRO A 61 0.31 9.30 -20.64
C PRO A 61 -0.67 10.29 -21.30
N TYR A 62 -0.16 11.25 -22.07
CA TYR A 62 -1.02 12.25 -22.72
C TYR A 62 -2.11 11.63 -23.63
N ARG A 63 -1.87 10.41 -24.10
CA ARG A 63 -2.80 9.60 -24.89
C ARG A 63 -4.12 9.30 -24.17
N LEU A 64 -4.19 9.43 -22.84
CA LEU A 64 -5.45 9.35 -22.11
C LEU A 64 -6.47 10.41 -22.57
N PHE A 65 -6.00 11.54 -23.09
CA PHE A 65 -6.83 12.63 -23.61
C PHE A 65 -7.08 12.55 -25.13
N ASP A 66 -6.68 11.46 -25.78
CA ASP A 66 -6.78 11.26 -27.23
C ASP A 66 -7.73 10.11 -27.57
N SER A 67 -8.86 10.44 -28.21
CA SER A 67 -9.88 9.46 -28.57
C SER A 67 -9.40 8.43 -29.58
N THR A 68 -8.36 8.71 -30.38
CA THR A 68 -7.75 7.72 -31.29
C THR A 68 -7.01 6.62 -30.53
N SER A 69 -6.54 6.93 -29.32
CA SER A 69 -5.85 5.99 -28.45
C SER A 69 -6.83 5.25 -27.55
N THR A 70 -7.75 5.97 -26.91
CA THR A 70 -8.66 5.38 -25.92
C THR A 70 -9.90 4.77 -26.56
N GLY A 71 -10.31 5.22 -27.74
CA GLY A 71 -11.60 4.87 -28.35
C GLY A 71 -12.81 5.49 -27.64
N VAL A 72 -12.59 6.46 -26.74
CA VAL A 72 -13.64 7.26 -26.09
C VAL A 72 -13.38 8.73 -26.38
N ASP A 73 -14.40 9.43 -26.87
CA ASP A 73 -14.29 10.84 -27.18
C ASP A 73 -14.58 11.70 -25.94
N LEU A 74 -13.52 12.26 -25.34
CA LEU A 74 -13.64 13.28 -24.31
C LEU A 74 -13.99 14.66 -24.90
N GLY A 75 -13.81 14.87 -26.20
CA GLY A 75 -13.84 16.18 -26.86
C GLY A 75 -12.47 16.88 -26.90
N SER A 76 -11.43 16.24 -26.36
CA SER A 76 -10.03 16.66 -26.48
C SER A 76 -9.28 15.83 -27.51
N TYR A 77 -8.25 16.45 -28.11
CA TYR A 77 -7.36 15.85 -29.08
C TYR A 77 -5.92 16.24 -28.76
N CYS A 78 -4.98 15.40 -29.20
CA CYS A 78 -3.56 15.56 -28.90
C CYS A 78 -2.74 15.59 -30.19
N ILE A 79 -1.76 16.49 -30.27
CA ILE A 79 -0.75 16.53 -31.34
C ILE A 79 0.62 16.66 -30.68
N TYR A 80 1.53 15.75 -31.02
CA TYR A 80 2.91 15.83 -30.58
C TYR A 80 3.84 16.10 -31.77
N ASN A 81 4.51 17.25 -31.76
CA ASN A 81 5.56 17.57 -32.73
C ASN A 81 6.93 17.16 -32.16
N GLN A 82 7.44 16.04 -32.62
CA GLN A 82 8.72 15.48 -32.17
C GLN A 82 9.93 16.37 -32.52
N SER A 83 9.89 17.10 -33.65
CA SER A 83 11.01 17.96 -34.07
C SER A 83 11.19 19.19 -33.17
N GLN A 84 10.08 19.73 -32.67
CA GLN A 84 10.07 20.89 -31.77
C GLN A 84 9.98 20.49 -30.30
N ASN A 85 9.73 19.20 -30.03
CA ASN A 85 9.47 18.65 -28.70
C ASN A 85 8.30 19.38 -28.00
N ILE A 86 7.21 19.58 -28.76
CA ILE A 86 6.01 20.29 -28.30
C ILE A 86 4.82 19.34 -28.35
N LEU A 87 4.16 19.17 -27.21
CA LEU A 87 2.87 18.49 -27.10
C LEU A 87 1.76 19.54 -27.01
N VAL A 88 0.74 19.41 -27.83
CA VAL A 88 -0.46 20.23 -27.78
C VAL A 88 -1.64 19.34 -27.43
N ILE A 89 -2.36 19.68 -26.36
CA ILE A 89 -3.68 19.10 -26.05
C ILE A 89 -4.69 20.20 -26.29
N TYR A 90 -5.79 19.93 -26.99
CA TYR A 90 -6.77 20.95 -27.32
C TYR A 90 -8.17 20.39 -27.44
N THR A 91 -9.15 21.26 -27.19
CA THR A 91 -10.55 21.07 -27.59
C THR A 91 -10.88 22.10 -28.69
N ARG A 92 -12.15 22.24 -29.06
CA ARG A 92 -12.56 23.27 -30.03
C ARG A 92 -12.16 24.69 -29.60
N ASP A 93 -12.24 24.97 -28.30
CA ASP A 93 -12.15 26.33 -27.76
C ASP A 93 -10.90 26.55 -26.90
N LEU A 94 -10.33 25.49 -26.33
CA LEU A 94 -9.21 25.54 -25.39
C LEU A 94 -8.00 24.80 -25.93
N LEU A 95 -6.80 25.22 -25.52
CA LEU A 95 -5.54 24.59 -25.90
C LEU A 95 -4.52 24.77 -24.78
N LEU A 96 -3.77 23.70 -24.51
CA LEU A 96 -2.52 23.74 -23.74
C LEU A 96 -1.36 23.33 -24.65
N ASN A 97 -0.35 24.17 -24.70
CA ASN A 97 0.91 23.93 -25.37
C ASN A 97 1.98 23.61 -24.31
N PHE A 98 2.47 22.37 -24.32
CA PHE A 98 3.54 21.87 -23.48
C PHE A 98 4.84 21.88 -24.27
N ASN A 99 5.75 22.80 -23.93
CA ASN A 99 7.11 22.78 -24.45
C ASN A 99 7.98 21.89 -23.55
N LEU A 100 8.36 20.72 -24.06
CA LEU A 100 9.09 19.72 -23.29
C LEU A 100 10.57 20.05 -23.12
N ASN A 101 11.12 20.98 -23.91
CA ASN A 101 12.51 21.43 -23.76
C ASN A 101 12.67 22.38 -22.57
N THR A 102 11.69 23.27 -22.36
CA THR A 102 11.73 24.29 -21.30
C THR A 102 10.88 23.92 -20.08
N GLY A 103 10.00 22.92 -20.21
CA GLY A 103 9.00 22.58 -19.19
C GLY A 103 7.88 23.62 -19.07
N SER A 104 7.77 24.58 -20.00
CA SER A 104 6.74 25.62 -19.92
C SER A 104 5.42 25.15 -20.52
N VAL A 105 4.32 25.55 -19.89
CA VAL A 105 2.97 25.30 -20.40
C VAL A 105 2.24 26.63 -20.61
N THR A 106 1.67 26.81 -21.80
CA THR A 106 0.89 28.01 -22.12
C THR A 106 -0.45 27.70 -22.78
N ASP A 107 -1.43 28.58 -22.61
CA ASP A 107 -2.69 28.53 -23.35
C ASP A 107 -2.62 29.28 -24.70
N ARG A 108 -3.77 29.37 -25.38
CA ARG A 108 -3.91 30.09 -26.66
C ARG A 108 -3.63 31.60 -26.52
N GLN A 109 -3.84 32.17 -25.33
CA GLN A 109 -3.65 33.58 -25.02
C GLN A 109 -2.22 33.89 -24.52
N GLY A 110 -1.39 32.86 -24.33
CA GLY A 110 -0.04 32.97 -23.83
C GLY A 110 0.06 33.02 -22.30
N ALA A 111 -1.04 32.74 -21.58
CA ALA A 111 -0.99 32.62 -20.13
C ALA A 111 -0.19 31.37 -19.74
N ALA A 112 0.70 31.50 -18.76
CA ALA A 112 1.57 30.42 -18.32
C ALA A 112 0.99 29.66 -17.12
N TYR A 113 1.23 28.35 -17.07
CA TYR A 113 0.80 27.46 -16.00
C TYR A 113 2.01 26.87 -15.25
N SER A 114 1.84 26.61 -13.95
CA SER A 114 2.90 26.12 -13.06
C SER A 114 3.16 24.62 -13.18
N PHE A 115 2.24 23.87 -13.79
CA PHE A 115 2.42 22.45 -14.07
C PHE A 115 3.13 22.25 -15.41
N HIS A 116 3.80 21.12 -15.59
CA HIS A 116 4.55 20.78 -16.79
C HIS A 116 4.35 19.33 -17.18
N ALA A 117 4.77 18.94 -18.38
CA ALA A 117 4.82 17.54 -18.79
C ALA A 117 6.20 16.94 -18.50
N ILE A 118 6.23 15.64 -18.23
CA ILE A 118 7.48 14.89 -17.98
C ILE A 118 7.66 13.80 -19.02
N THR A 119 8.91 13.39 -19.24
CA THR A 119 9.23 12.29 -20.16
C THR A 119 9.81 11.11 -19.39
N ARG A 120 9.25 9.91 -19.57
CA ARG A 120 9.73 8.66 -18.97
C ARG A 120 9.66 7.55 -20.01
N ASN A 121 10.74 6.79 -20.19
CA ASN A 121 10.84 5.69 -21.16
C ASN A 121 10.33 6.07 -22.57
N SER A 122 10.66 7.27 -23.03
CA SER A 122 10.18 7.85 -24.31
C SER A 122 8.67 8.17 -24.37
N GLY A 123 7.91 7.94 -23.30
CA GLY A 123 6.53 8.37 -23.14
C GLY A 123 6.43 9.78 -22.55
N ILE A 124 5.45 10.56 -23.03
CA ILE A 124 5.15 11.90 -22.51
C ILE A 124 3.97 11.80 -21.55
N TYR A 125 4.15 12.36 -20.37
CA TYR A 125 3.18 12.29 -19.30
C TYR A 125 2.76 13.70 -18.87
N VAL A 126 1.47 13.85 -18.56
CA VAL A 126 0.87 15.12 -18.15
C VAL A 126 0.15 14.96 -16.81
N PRO A 127 0.10 16.01 -15.98
CA PRO A 127 -0.56 15.96 -14.68
C PRO A 127 -2.08 15.94 -14.87
N VAL A 128 -2.69 14.77 -14.67
CA VAL A 128 -4.07 14.46 -15.10
C VAL A 128 -5.10 15.43 -14.52
N THR A 129 -5.00 15.74 -13.23
CA THR A 129 -5.94 16.62 -12.54
C THR A 129 -5.91 18.03 -13.12
N SER A 130 -4.71 18.56 -13.40
CA SER A 130 -4.54 19.92 -13.94
C SER A 130 -5.06 20.02 -15.38
N VAL A 131 -4.74 19.02 -16.20
CA VAL A 131 -5.19 18.97 -17.61
C VAL A 131 -6.70 18.78 -17.69
N ALA A 132 -7.26 17.84 -16.92
CA ALA A 132 -8.70 17.62 -16.87
C ALA A 132 -9.46 18.88 -16.42
N ALA A 133 -8.99 19.54 -15.35
CA ALA A 133 -9.60 20.77 -14.85
C ALA A 133 -9.57 21.90 -15.90
N PHE A 134 -8.46 22.06 -16.63
CA PHE A 134 -8.35 23.09 -17.67
C PHE A 134 -9.40 22.89 -18.79
N PHE A 135 -9.61 21.64 -19.22
CA PHE A 135 -10.58 21.32 -20.29
C PHE A 135 -12.03 21.12 -19.78
N GLY A 136 -12.28 21.27 -18.48
CA GLY A 136 -13.60 21.08 -17.89
C GLY A 136 -14.04 19.62 -17.78
N PHE A 137 -13.09 18.68 -17.81
CA PHE A 137 -13.34 17.27 -17.52
C PHE A 137 -13.30 17.03 -16.01
N GLN A 138 -14.05 16.04 -15.55
CA GLN A 138 -13.95 15.56 -14.19
C GLN A 138 -12.79 14.56 -14.10
N CYS A 139 -12.06 14.59 -13.00
CA CYS A 139 -10.98 13.66 -12.71
C CYS A 139 -11.15 13.15 -11.29
N ALA A 140 -11.30 11.84 -11.14
CA ALA A 140 -11.46 11.18 -9.86
C ALA A 140 -10.43 10.07 -9.70
N THR A 141 -10.08 9.77 -8.46
CA THR A 141 -9.31 8.57 -8.12
C THR A 141 -10.14 7.69 -7.22
N SER A 142 -10.50 6.52 -7.71
CA SER A 142 -11.17 5.47 -6.91
C SER A 142 -10.15 4.44 -6.46
N TYR A 143 -10.45 3.76 -5.37
CA TYR A 143 -9.56 2.77 -4.76
C TYR A 143 -10.23 1.41 -4.77
N THR A 144 -9.51 0.39 -5.24
CA THR A 144 -9.99 -1.00 -5.34
C THR A 144 -9.00 -1.95 -4.66
N GLU A 145 -9.43 -3.19 -4.45
CA GLU A 145 -8.55 -4.25 -3.93
C GLU A 145 -7.38 -4.61 -4.87
N TYR A 146 -7.47 -4.24 -6.16
CA TYR A 146 -6.46 -4.54 -7.19
C TYR A 146 -5.51 -3.38 -7.48
N GLY A 147 -5.79 -2.19 -6.96
CA GLY A 147 -5.04 -0.96 -7.21
C GLY A 147 -5.91 0.29 -7.22
N SER A 148 -5.29 1.44 -7.48
CA SER A 148 -5.99 2.72 -7.63
C SER A 148 -6.42 2.89 -9.08
N VAL A 149 -7.56 3.52 -9.35
CA VAL A 149 -7.98 3.89 -10.71
C VAL A 149 -8.18 5.38 -10.83
N VAL A 150 -7.46 6.00 -11.76
CA VAL A 150 -7.64 7.40 -12.13
C VAL A 150 -8.58 7.47 -13.31
N ARG A 151 -9.74 8.09 -13.13
CA ARG A 151 -10.78 8.16 -14.13
C ARG A 151 -10.99 9.60 -14.56
N VAL A 152 -10.94 9.84 -15.87
CA VAL A 152 -11.30 11.11 -16.49
C VAL A 152 -12.67 10.96 -17.15
N THR A 153 -13.61 11.85 -16.84
CA THR A 153 -14.97 11.77 -17.38
C THR A 153 -15.45 13.10 -17.98
N ASN A 154 -16.29 12.99 -19.01
CA ASN A 154 -17.09 14.10 -19.53
C ASN A 154 -18.58 13.84 -19.28
N SER A 155 -19.46 14.68 -19.84
CA SER A 155 -20.91 14.57 -19.67
C SER A 155 -21.53 13.30 -20.26
N GLN A 156 -20.77 12.48 -20.99
CA GLN A 156 -21.23 11.20 -21.55
C GLN A 156 -20.99 10.01 -20.60
N ALA A 157 -20.28 10.20 -19.48
CA ALA A 157 -20.16 9.16 -18.47
C ALA A 157 -21.54 8.86 -17.86
N VAL A 158 -21.83 7.57 -17.72
CA VAL A 158 -23.10 7.04 -17.22
C VAL A 158 -22.98 6.62 -15.76
N LEU A 159 -21.85 5.99 -15.41
CA LEU A 159 -21.62 5.46 -14.05
C LEU A 159 -20.92 6.48 -13.17
N SER A 160 -21.31 6.54 -11.89
CA SER A 160 -20.49 7.22 -10.87
C SER A 160 -19.13 6.53 -10.72
N ASP A 161 -18.16 7.22 -10.13
CA ASP A 161 -16.80 6.70 -9.98
C ASP A 161 -16.74 5.44 -9.10
N ASP A 162 -17.60 5.35 -8.09
CA ASP A 162 -17.74 4.16 -7.25
C ASP A 162 -18.39 3.00 -8.03
N GLN A 163 -19.48 3.27 -8.76
CA GLN A 163 -20.15 2.25 -9.57
C GLN A 163 -19.25 1.69 -10.66
N PHE A 164 -18.51 2.57 -11.34
CA PHE A 164 -17.52 2.16 -12.33
C PHE A 164 -16.44 1.28 -11.68
N ALA A 165 -15.81 1.75 -10.59
CA ALA A 165 -14.75 1.03 -9.92
C ALA A 165 -15.21 -0.37 -9.46
N SER A 166 -16.40 -0.48 -8.87
CA SER A 166 -16.97 -1.77 -8.45
C SER A 166 -17.30 -2.68 -9.64
N SER A 167 -17.86 -2.15 -10.72
CA SER A 167 -18.23 -2.95 -11.91
C SER A 167 -17.00 -3.45 -12.68
N ALA A 168 -15.90 -2.71 -12.63
CA ALA A 168 -14.67 -2.98 -13.35
C ALA A 168 -13.68 -3.86 -12.57
N SER A 169 -13.97 -4.20 -11.30
CA SER A 169 -13.12 -5.01 -10.41
C SER A 169 -12.55 -6.26 -11.06
N GLY A 170 -13.40 -7.07 -11.74
CA GLY A 170 -12.93 -8.28 -12.42
C GLY A 170 -11.94 -8.01 -13.56
N ILE A 171 -12.07 -6.88 -14.24
CA ILE A 171 -11.13 -6.48 -15.32
C ILE A 171 -9.81 -6.01 -14.72
N PHE A 172 -9.84 -5.24 -13.62
CA PHE A 172 -8.61 -4.83 -12.92
C PHE A 172 -7.80 -6.04 -12.43
N GLN A 173 -8.48 -7.06 -11.91
CA GLN A 173 -7.85 -8.32 -11.52
C GLN A 173 -7.15 -9.00 -12.70
N ILE A 174 -7.83 -9.11 -13.86
CA ILE A 174 -7.26 -9.73 -15.07
C ILE A 174 -6.01 -8.98 -15.51
N TYR A 175 -6.08 -7.64 -15.61
CA TYR A 175 -4.97 -6.83 -16.09
C TYR A 175 -3.77 -6.87 -15.14
N LEU A 176 -4.01 -6.84 -13.83
CA LEU A 176 -2.97 -7.01 -12.82
C LEU A 176 -2.29 -8.38 -12.94
N ASN A 177 -3.07 -9.46 -13.01
CA ASN A 177 -2.54 -10.81 -13.13
C ASN A 177 -1.69 -10.99 -14.40
N ASP A 178 -2.15 -10.45 -15.52
CA ASP A 178 -1.41 -10.49 -16.77
C ASP A 178 -0.11 -9.67 -16.70
N TYR A 179 -0.15 -8.49 -16.07
CA TYR A 179 1.04 -7.66 -15.85
C TYR A 179 2.09 -8.40 -15.01
N VAL A 180 1.68 -8.97 -13.88
CA VAL A 180 2.57 -9.74 -12.99
C VAL A 180 3.16 -10.95 -13.73
N ARG A 181 2.33 -11.70 -14.47
CA ARG A 181 2.80 -12.86 -15.27
C ARG A 181 3.89 -12.47 -16.28
N ARG A 182 3.72 -11.34 -16.98
CA ARG A 182 4.73 -10.85 -17.93
C ARG A 182 6.02 -10.42 -17.25
N LYS A 183 5.94 -9.73 -16.11
CA LYS A 183 7.12 -9.32 -15.34
C LYS A 183 7.92 -10.54 -14.87
N GLN A 184 7.24 -11.60 -14.43
CA GLN A 184 7.88 -12.86 -14.03
C GLN A 184 8.56 -13.56 -15.23
N ALA A 185 7.86 -13.69 -16.36
CA ALA A 185 8.41 -14.31 -17.56
C ALA A 185 9.63 -13.54 -18.13
N ALA A 186 9.66 -12.21 -17.98
CA ALA A 186 10.80 -11.39 -18.35
C ALA A 186 12.01 -11.62 -17.42
N SER A 187 11.78 -11.81 -16.11
CA SER A 187 12.83 -12.17 -15.15
C SER A 187 13.40 -13.58 -15.39
N ASP A 188 12.56 -14.55 -15.78
CA ASP A 188 13.00 -15.92 -16.08
C ASP A 188 13.79 -16.01 -17.40
N SER A 189 13.42 -15.20 -18.40
CA SER A 189 14.11 -15.14 -19.69
C SER A 189 15.51 -14.54 -19.61
N GLN A 190 15.80 -13.77 -18.55
CA GLN A 190 17.11 -13.18 -18.30
C GLN A 190 18.09 -14.16 -17.64
N ASN A 191 17.61 -15.34 -17.20
CA ASN A 191 18.41 -16.39 -16.56
C ASN A 191 18.66 -17.61 -17.48
N SER A 192 18.31 -17.52 -18.78
CA SER A 192 18.58 -18.56 -19.78
C SER A 192 19.45 -18.02 -20.91
N GLY A 193 20.74 -17.80 -20.60
CA GLY A 193 21.80 -17.51 -21.57
C GLY A 193 22.80 -18.66 -21.69
N THR A 194 22.53 -19.56 -22.63
CA THR A 194 23.51 -20.35 -23.42
C THR A 194 24.37 -21.42 -22.72
N SER A 195 24.02 -22.69 -22.96
CA SER A 195 24.90 -23.86 -22.81
C SER A 195 25.86 -24.03 -24.00
N THR A 196 27.13 -24.34 -23.72
CA THR A 196 27.94 -25.32 -24.46
C THR A 196 29.07 -25.87 -23.58
N GLY A 197 29.13 -27.20 -23.39
CA GLY A 197 30.41 -27.93 -23.29
C GLY A 197 30.82 -28.60 -21.97
N THR A 198 30.37 -29.84 -21.79
CA THR A 198 31.11 -31.05 -21.34
C THR A 198 31.74 -31.21 -19.92
N ASP A 199 31.25 -32.28 -19.27
CA ASP A 199 31.96 -33.35 -18.54
C ASP A 199 32.32 -33.27 -17.03
N THR A 200 31.49 -34.01 -16.28
CA THR A 200 31.80 -35.03 -15.24
C THR A 200 32.32 -34.67 -13.83
N SER A 201 31.50 -35.10 -12.86
CA SER A 201 31.82 -35.77 -11.58
C SER A 201 31.82 -34.95 -10.27
N PRO A 202 31.36 -35.53 -9.14
CA PRO A 202 30.74 -34.80 -8.03
C PRO A 202 31.72 -34.49 -6.89
N SER A 203 31.56 -33.34 -6.23
CA SER A 203 32.09 -33.13 -4.87
C SER A 203 31.30 -32.10 -4.09
N SER A 204 30.79 -32.59 -2.96
CA SER A 204 30.47 -31.99 -1.65
C SER A 204 30.12 -30.50 -1.51
N PRO A 205 29.15 -30.17 -0.63
CA PRO A 205 28.67 -28.80 -0.42
C PRO A 205 29.72 -27.96 0.32
N VAL A 206 30.15 -26.86 -0.29
CA VAL A 206 30.95 -25.81 0.36
C VAL A 206 30.02 -24.65 0.71
N THR A 207 29.88 -24.42 2.01
CA THR A 207 29.32 -23.24 2.66
C THR A 207 30.02 -21.96 2.17
N PRO A 208 29.30 -20.93 1.68
CA PRO A 208 29.86 -19.59 1.54
C PRO A 208 29.93 -18.87 2.91
N PRO A 209 30.98 -18.06 3.16
CA PRO A 209 31.17 -17.34 4.42
C PRO A 209 30.20 -16.16 4.57
N PRO A 210 30.01 -15.62 5.79
CA PRO A 210 29.05 -14.55 6.05
C PRO A 210 29.49 -13.27 5.35
N SER A 211 28.62 -12.72 4.51
CA SER A 211 28.80 -11.37 3.97
C SER A 211 28.42 -10.37 5.05
N GLU A 212 29.41 -9.62 5.53
CA GLU A 212 29.22 -8.50 6.43
C GLU A 212 28.38 -7.42 5.73
N ASP A 213 27.33 -6.98 6.45
CA ASP A 213 26.55 -5.79 6.15
C ASP A 213 27.48 -4.60 5.96
N THR A 214 27.65 -4.14 4.72
CA THR A 214 28.11 -2.78 4.46
C THR A 214 26.93 -2.01 3.90
N ASP A 215 26.03 -1.65 4.82
CA ASP A 215 24.94 -0.71 4.59
C ASP A 215 25.57 0.67 4.38
N SER A 216 25.83 1.00 3.12
CA SER A 216 26.15 2.36 2.69
C SER A 216 25.41 2.67 1.40
N ASP A 217 24.09 2.40 1.42
CA ASP A 217 23.19 3.13 0.56
C ASP A 217 22.82 4.41 1.31
N THR A 218 23.06 5.57 0.70
CA THR A 218 22.64 6.86 1.26
C THR A 218 21.11 6.90 1.17
N ALA A 219 20.44 6.20 2.09
CA ALA A 219 19.00 6.12 2.16
C ALA A 219 18.46 7.54 2.30
N LYS A 220 17.65 7.96 1.32
CA LYS A 220 16.82 9.15 1.43
C LYS A 220 16.10 9.08 2.78
N GLU A 221 16.37 10.02 3.69
CA GLU A 221 15.74 10.05 5.01
C GLU A 221 14.22 10.16 4.84
N THR A 222 13.53 9.02 4.95
CA THR A 222 12.08 8.94 4.89
C THR A 222 11.53 8.84 6.29
N ILE A 223 10.41 9.51 6.54
CA ILE A 223 9.70 9.49 7.81
C ILE A 223 9.05 8.10 7.98
N PRO A 224 9.42 7.33 9.02
CA PRO A 224 8.83 6.02 9.27
C PRO A 224 7.37 6.15 9.70
N VAL A 225 6.51 5.29 9.15
CA VAL A 225 5.09 5.19 9.49
C VAL A 225 4.81 3.81 10.10
N TYR A 226 4.12 3.80 11.24
CA TYR A 226 3.71 2.60 11.94
C TYR A 226 2.18 2.52 12.00
N LEU A 227 1.67 1.30 11.86
CA LEU A 227 0.23 1.03 11.81
C LEU A 227 -0.24 0.31 13.08
N ALA A 228 -1.36 0.76 13.62
CA ALA A 228 -2.05 0.11 14.71
C ALA A 228 -3.57 0.03 14.49
N PHE A 229 -4.20 -1.01 15.00
CA PHE A 229 -5.64 -1.26 14.87
C PHE A 229 -6.28 -1.51 16.22
N LEU A 230 -7.44 -0.93 16.49
CA LEU A 230 -8.25 -1.22 17.67
C LEU A 230 -9.18 -2.40 17.36
N LEU A 231 -8.99 -3.50 18.06
CA LEU A 231 -9.84 -4.69 18.00
C LEU A 231 -10.99 -4.56 18.99
N GLU A 232 -12.01 -3.81 18.59
CA GLU A 232 -13.28 -3.67 19.32
C GLU A 232 -14.42 -4.50 18.69
N ASP A 233 -14.23 -4.90 17.43
CA ASP A 233 -15.10 -5.75 16.59
C ASP A 233 -14.20 -6.53 15.62
N ASP A 234 -14.65 -7.69 15.14
CA ASP A 234 -13.93 -8.52 14.15
C ASP A 234 -14.47 -8.37 12.73
N THR A 235 -15.55 -7.61 12.52
CA THR A 235 -16.11 -7.35 11.20
C THR A 235 -15.07 -6.73 10.27
N GLY A 236 -14.74 -7.43 9.17
CA GLY A 236 -13.75 -6.99 8.18
C GLY A 236 -12.29 -7.28 8.54
N LEU A 237 -12.03 -7.97 9.66
CA LEU A 237 -10.68 -8.33 10.09
C LEU A 237 -9.98 -9.25 9.07
N ASP A 238 -10.67 -10.26 8.54
CA ASP A 238 -10.07 -11.19 7.56
C ASP A 238 -9.63 -10.49 6.28
N ASP A 239 -10.44 -9.57 5.78
CA ASP A 239 -10.11 -8.75 4.61
C ASP A 239 -8.93 -7.82 4.90
N LEU A 240 -8.90 -7.24 6.11
CA LEU A 240 -7.80 -6.39 6.57
C LEU A 240 -6.49 -7.18 6.68
N LEU A 241 -6.49 -8.35 7.32
CA LEU A 241 -5.33 -9.21 7.46
C LEU A 241 -4.83 -9.69 6.09
N THR A 242 -5.76 -10.10 5.22
CA THR A 242 -5.45 -10.47 3.84
C THR A 242 -4.78 -9.31 3.09
N MET A 243 -5.29 -8.08 3.27
CA MET A 243 -4.72 -6.89 2.65
C MET A 243 -3.32 -6.58 3.18
N LEU A 244 -3.10 -6.62 4.51
CA LEU A 244 -1.79 -6.40 5.13
C LEU A 244 -0.77 -7.45 4.65
N SER A 245 -1.12 -8.73 4.68
CA SER A 245 -0.26 -9.81 4.20
C SER A 245 0.07 -9.69 2.72
N ARG A 246 -0.91 -9.36 1.86
CA ARG A 246 -0.68 -9.12 0.43
C ARG A 246 0.28 -7.96 0.16
N ARG A 247 0.31 -6.96 1.05
CA ARG A 247 1.20 -5.80 0.95
C ARG A 247 2.54 -6.00 1.67
N GLY A 248 2.77 -7.14 2.32
CA GLY A 248 3.97 -7.38 3.14
C GLY A 248 4.08 -6.43 4.34
N LEU A 249 2.95 -5.92 4.83
CA LEU A 249 2.89 -5.01 5.96
C LEU A 249 2.55 -5.77 7.24
N SER A 250 3.05 -5.26 8.36
CA SER A 250 2.65 -5.71 9.70
C SER A 250 2.24 -4.51 10.55
N ALA A 251 1.34 -4.77 11.49
CA ALA A 251 0.78 -3.78 12.38
C ALA A 251 0.66 -4.33 13.81
N VAL A 252 0.33 -3.44 14.76
CA VAL A 252 -0.03 -3.82 16.13
C VAL A 252 -1.54 -3.75 16.29
N PHE A 253 -2.15 -4.82 16.77
CA PHE A 253 -3.58 -4.89 17.07
C PHE A 253 -3.78 -4.75 18.59
N PHE A 254 -4.39 -3.66 18.99
CA PHE A 254 -4.70 -3.35 20.39
C PHE A 254 -6.06 -3.92 20.77
N VAL A 255 -6.07 -4.78 21.77
CA VAL A 255 -7.25 -5.44 22.33
C VAL A 255 -7.31 -5.19 23.83
N ARG A 256 -8.50 -5.06 24.40
CA ARG A 256 -8.62 -4.92 25.85
C ARG A 256 -8.29 -6.25 26.53
N PRO A 257 -7.53 -6.27 27.64
CA PRO A 257 -7.22 -7.50 28.36
C PRO A 257 -8.45 -8.35 28.70
N GLU A 258 -9.56 -7.70 29.06
CA GLU A 258 -10.84 -8.32 29.39
C GLU A 258 -11.53 -8.99 28.18
N ASP A 259 -11.28 -8.51 26.97
CA ASP A 259 -11.93 -8.99 25.73
C ASP A 259 -11.12 -10.09 25.03
N LEU A 260 -9.93 -10.44 25.52
CA LEU A 260 -9.05 -11.44 24.90
C LEU A 260 -9.75 -12.76 24.60
N SER A 261 -10.56 -13.25 25.55
CA SER A 261 -11.28 -14.53 25.42
C SER A 261 -12.40 -14.51 24.37
N LEU A 262 -12.86 -13.34 23.95
CA LEU A 262 -13.85 -13.18 22.87
C LEU A 262 -13.19 -13.35 21.50
N TYR A 263 -11.90 -13.04 21.40
CA TYR A 263 -11.16 -12.93 20.14
C TYR A 263 -10.08 -14.02 19.97
N ASP A 264 -10.26 -15.19 20.59
CA ASP A 264 -9.28 -16.29 20.59
C ASP A 264 -8.77 -16.66 19.18
N ASP A 265 -9.68 -16.86 18.23
CA ASP A 265 -9.33 -17.26 16.86
C ASP A 265 -8.76 -16.08 16.05
N GLN A 266 -9.31 -14.88 16.27
CA GLN A 266 -8.86 -13.64 15.66
C GLN A 266 -7.43 -13.30 16.09
N ILE A 267 -7.10 -13.46 17.37
CA ILE A 267 -5.75 -13.25 17.91
C ILE A 267 -4.75 -14.22 17.24
N ARG A 268 -5.13 -15.49 17.09
CA ARG A 268 -4.29 -16.47 16.38
C ARG A 268 -4.12 -16.13 14.90
N ALA A 269 -5.17 -15.64 14.24
CA ALA A 269 -5.11 -15.19 12.85
C ALA A 269 -4.22 -13.95 12.66
N ILE A 270 -4.33 -12.96 13.56
CA ILE A 270 -3.49 -11.76 13.58
C ILE A 270 -2.02 -12.15 13.72
N ILE A 271 -1.69 -12.99 14.70
CA ILE A 271 -0.31 -13.44 14.93
C ILE A 271 0.19 -14.31 13.76
N GLY A 272 -0.66 -15.22 13.27
CA GLY A 272 -0.34 -16.12 12.17
C GLY A 272 -0.06 -15.42 10.84
N THR A 273 -0.54 -14.17 10.69
CA THR A 273 -0.29 -13.31 9.53
C THR A 273 0.91 -12.38 9.71
N GLY A 274 1.67 -12.52 10.81
CA GLY A 274 2.89 -11.76 11.09
C GLY A 274 2.65 -10.41 11.77
N ASN A 275 1.45 -10.18 12.32
CA ASN A 275 1.12 -8.98 13.07
C ASN A 275 1.36 -9.18 14.58
N GLN A 276 1.43 -8.07 15.31
CA GLN A 276 1.64 -8.05 16.75
C GLN A 276 0.35 -7.77 17.51
N ILE A 277 0.27 -8.24 18.75
CA ILE A 277 -0.80 -7.90 19.68
C ILE A 277 -0.28 -6.88 20.68
N GLY A 278 -1.09 -5.90 21.04
CA GLY A 278 -0.87 -4.99 22.16
C GLY A 278 -2.13 -4.91 23.03
N PHE A 279 -2.01 -4.34 24.22
CA PHE A 279 -3.16 -4.10 25.08
C PHE A 279 -3.68 -2.68 24.97
N LEU A 280 -5.01 -2.56 24.93
CA LEU A 280 -5.72 -1.30 25.09
C LEU A 280 -6.20 -1.20 26.54
N VAL A 281 -5.80 -0.15 27.24
CA VAL A 281 -6.38 0.20 28.54
C VAL A 281 -7.04 1.56 28.48
N THR A 282 -8.23 1.64 29.05
CA THR A 282 -8.99 2.89 29.18
C THR A 282 -9.18 3.19 30.65
N GLY A 283 -8.97 4.44 31.04
CA GLY A 283 -9.12 4.87 32.42
C GLY A 283 -9.53 6.33 32.54
N THR A 284 -9.44 6.84 33.75
CA THR A 284 -9.62 8.24 34.11
C THR A 284 -8.34 8.79 34.75
N ALA A 285 -8.27 10.11 34.94
CA ALA A 285 -7.13 10.76 35.60
C ALA A 285 -6.86 10.22 37.03
N ASP A 286 -7.88 9.66 37.69
CA ASP A 286 -7.79 9.10 39.04
C ASP A 286 -7.50 7.59 39.05
N THR A 287 -7.36 6.97 37.87
CA THR A 287 -7.07 5.53 37.78
C THR A 287 -5.65 5.25 38.26
N ASP A 288 -5.55 4.35 39.22
CA ASP A 288 -4.31 3.96 39.86
C ASP A 288 -3.43 3.07 38.96
N ALA A 289 -2.12 3.32 38.99
CA ALA A 289 -1.15 2.64 38.13
C ALA A 289 -0.99 1.16 38.48
N ASP A 290 -1.04 0.80 39.76
CA ASP A 290 -0.92 -0.60 40.20
C ASP A 290 -2.11 -1.43 39.72
N THR A 291 -3.31 -0.83 39.70
CA THR A 291 -4.51 -1.46 39.15
C THR A 291 -4.39 -1.74 37.64
N LEU A 292 -3.82 -0.79 36.88
CA LEU A 292 -3.55 -0.98 35.45
C LEU A 292 -2.50 -2.05 35.22
N LEU A 293 -1.39 -2.04 35.97
CA LEU A 293 -0.34 -3.06 35.88
C LEU A 293 -0.88 -4.46 36.16
N SER A 294 -1.67 -4.63 37.23
CA SER A 294 -2.29 -5.93 37.55
C SER A 294 -3.23 -6.42 36.45
N THR A 295 -3.98 -5.52 35.82
CA THR A 295 -4.86 -5.83 34.68
C THR A 295 -4.03 -6.31 33.48
N LEU A 296 -2.93 -5.63 33.19
CA LEU A 296 -2.04 -5.97 32.07
C LEU A 296 -1.28 -7.29 32.29
N GLU A 297 -0.82 -7.58 33.51
CA GLU A 297 -0.21 -8.87 33.87
C GLU A 297 -1.20 -10.03 33.73
N SER A 298 -2.44 -9.80 34.17
CA SER A 298 -3.54 -10.76 34.01
C SER A 298 -3.85 -11.00 32.53
N GLY A 299 -3.90 -9.93 31.74
CA GLY A 299 -4.06 -10.00 30.28
C GLY A 299 -2.95 -10.81 29.61
N ASN A 300 -1.69 -10.59 29.99
CA ASN A 300 -0.55 -11.34 29.44
C ASN A 300 -0.58 -12.82 29.84
N THR A 301 -1.13 -13.15 31.01
CA THR A 301 -1.36 -14.54 31.42
C THR A 301 -2.39 -15.21 30.49
N LEU A 302 -3.48 -14.52 30.15
CA LEU A 302 -4.49 -15.01 29.21
C LEU A 302 -3.94 -15.11 27.78
N LEU A 303 -3.24 -14.08 27.29
CA LEU A 303 -2.65 -14.06 25.95
C LEU A 303 -1.67 -15.23 25.76
N ARG A 304 -0.86 -15.53 26.79
CA ARG A 304 0.04 -16.70 26.77
C ARG A 304 -0.74 -18.01 26.65
N GLY A 305 -1.92 -18.10 27.25
CA GLY A 305 -2.82 -19.25 27.07
C GLY A 305 -3.35 -19.39 25.65
N ILE A 306 -3.67 -18.29 24.97
CA ILE A 306 -4.27 -18.27 23.62
C ILE A 306 -3.22 -18.52 22.53
N SER A 307 -2.06 -17.88 22.63
CA SER A 307 -1.08 -17.77 21.54
C SER A 307 0.35 -18.16 21.91
N MET A 308 0.63 -18.49 23.17
CA MET A 308 1.98 -18.73 23.72
C MET A 308 2.91 -17.51 23.64
N LEU A 309 2.37 -16.32 23.38
CA LEU A 309 3.12 -15.06 23.35
C LEU A 309 2.78 -14.18 24.55
N GLN A 310 3.66 -13.21 24.79
CA GLN A 310 3.46 -12.10 25.71
C GLN A 310 3.64 -10.81 24.91
N THR A 311 2.94 -9.73 25.29
CA THR A 311 3.13 -8.41 24.69
C THR A 311 3.58 -7.38 25.72
N HIS A 312 4.35 -6.42 25.23
CA HIS A 312 4.70 -5.19 25.95
C HIS A 312 4.13 -3.94 25.28
N PHE A 313 3.41 -4.07 24.16
CA PHE A 313 2.79 -2.92 23.51
C PHE A 313 1.54 -2.49 24.27
N LEU A 314 1.45 -1.20 24.55
CA LEU A 314 0.34 -0.62 25.30
C LEU A 314 -0.20 0.60 24.60
N LEU A 315 -1.50 0.64 24.36
CA LEU A 315 -2.23 1.86 24.06
C LEU A 315 -3.05 2.23 25.29
N ALA A 316 -2.71 3.36 25.91
CA ALA A 316 -3.43 3.85 27.07
C ALA A 316 -4.23 5.10 26.71
N ASP A 317 -5.50 5.12 27.07
CA ASP A 317 -6.40 6.24 26.83
C ASP A 317 -7.06 6.72 28.13
N GLY A 318 -7.18 8.04 28.29
CA GLY A 318 -7.82 8.69 29.44
C GLY A 318 -7.06 8.63 30.78
N ILE A 319 -5.87 8.03 30.85
CA ILE A 319 -5.07 7.91 32.08
C ILE A 319 -4.23 9.16 32.38
N SER A 320 -3.80 9.32 33.63
CA SER A 320 -2.90 10.42 34.02
C SER A 320 -1.47 10.22 33.49
N ASN A 321 -0.75 11.33 33.30
CA ASN A 321 0.67 11.28 32.91
C ASN A 321 1.54 10.48 33.90
N ALA A 322 1.24 10.59 35.20
CA ALA A 322 1.97 9.86 36.24
C ALA A 322 1.75 8.34 36.12
N ALA A 323 0.52 7.90 35.87
CA ALA A 323 0.23 6.50 35.60
C ALA A 323 0.89 6.03 34.30
N GLY A 324 0.89 6.85 33.25
CA GLY A 324 1.59 6.58 32.00
C GLY A 324 3.10 6.38 32.19
N THR A 325 3.77 7.24 32.96
CA THR A 325 5.20 7.10 33.28
C THR A 325 5.47 5.84 34.11
N ALA A 326 4.61 5.53 35.09
CA ALA A 326 4.77 4.30 35.88
C ALA A 326 4.67 3.02 35.02
N LEU A 327 3.81 3.03 34.00
CA LEU A 327 3.69 1.94 33.03
C LEU A 327 4.94 1.84 32.13
N GLU A 328 5.48 2.98 31.66
CA GLU A 328 6.74 3.01 30.90
C GLU A 328 7.92 2.49 31.75
N ASP A 329 8.03 2.92 33.03
CA ASP A 329 9.05 2.47 33.98
C ASP A 329 8.95 0.96 34.28
N ALA A 330 7.74 0.41 34.25
CA ALA A 330 7.49 -1.03 34.37
C ALA A 330 7.81 -1.83 33.09
N GLY A 331 8.26 -1.17 32.02
CA GLY A 331 8.69 -1.82 30.77
C GLY A 331 7.59 -1.97 29.72
N TRP A 332 6.51 -1.19 29.80
CA TRP A 332 5.50 -1.13 28.74
C TRP A 332 5.87 -0.13 27.65
N LEU A 333 5.71 -0.55 26.40
CA LEU A 333 5.92 0.26 25.20
C LEU A 333 4.65 1.03 24.86
N CYS A 334 4.51 2.22 25.46
CA CYS A 334 3.35 3.08 25.30
C CYS A 334 3.27 3.69 23.88
N TRP A 335 2.28 3.22 23.10
CA TRP A 335 1.91 3.74 21.80
C TRP A 335 1.36 5.16 21.90
N LYS A 336 2.19 6.15 21.56
CA LYS A 336 1.81 7.56 21.48
C LYS A 336 1.21 7.84 20.12
N ASN A 337 -0.13 7.86 20.04
CA ASN A 337 -0.85 8.01 18.79
C ASN A 337 -0.55 9.36 18.13
N SER A 338 -0.18 9.37 16.84
CA SER A 338 0.00 10.61 16.08
C SER A 338 -1.31 11.04 15.44
N ILE A 339 -2.06 10.09 14.87
CA ILE A 339 -3.30 10.34 14.16
C ILE A 339 -4.26 9.16 14.35
N THR A 340 -5.45 9.45 14.85
CA THR A 340 -6.58 8.51 14.79
C THR A 340 -7.25 8.61 13.43
N VAL A 341 -7.33 7.48 12.74
CA VAL A 341 -7.84 7.35 11.39
C VAL A 341 -9.28 6.82 11.44
N ASN A 342 -10.21 7.60 10.89
CA ASN A 342 -11.62 7.23 10.75
C ASN A 342 -12.07 7.25 9.28
N SER A 343 -13.26 6.74 8.99
CA SER A 343 -13.81 6.65 7.62
C SER A 343 -13.92 8.00 6.87
N THR A 344 -13.84 9.14 7.57
CA THR A 344 -13.91 10.50 7.00
C THR A 344 -12.54 11.19 6.83
N LEU A 345 -11.44 10.43 6.93
CA LEU A 345 -10.05 10.88 6.84
C LEU A 345 -9.84 12.21 6.11
N ARG A 346 -9.49 13.26 6.88
CA ARG A 346 -8.79 14.43 6.35
C ARG A 346 -7.32 14.33 6.75
N LEU A 347 -6.48 13.82 5.84
CA LEU A 347 -5.02 13.72 6.04
C LEU A 347 -4.29 15.08 6.07
N SER A 348 -5.02 16.20 6.12
CA SER A 348 -4.46 17.56 6.16
C SER A 348 -3.69 17.88 7.45
N SER A 349 -3.66 16.98 8.44
CA SER A 349 -2.96 17.15 9.72
C SER A 349 -1.63 16.38 9.83
N ILE A 350 -1.19 15.65 8.79
CA ILE A 350 0.16 15.08 8.77
C ILE A 350 1.16 16.23 8.61
N SER A 351 1.64 16.75 9.74
CA SER A 351 2.71 17.73 9.76
C SER A 351 4.00 17.07 9.26
N ALA A 352 4.60 17.64 8.22
CA ALA A 352 5.88 17.21 7.65
C ALA A 352 7.09 17.36 8.60
N SER A 353 6.87 17.71 9.88
CA SER A 353 7.91 17.90 10.90
C SER A 353 8.05 16.73 11.90
N ALA A 354 7.29 15.65 11.76
CA ALA A 354 7.37 14.50 12.66
C ALA A 354 8.53 13.57 12.29
N SER A 355 9.33 13.14 13.28
CA SER A 355 10.41 12.15 13.09
C SER A 355 9.89 10.73 12.87
N GLN A 356 8.63 10.47 13.20
CA GLN A 356 7.88 9.23 12.94
C GLN A 356 6.37 9.51 13.00
N ILE A 357 5.57 8.69 12.32
CA ILE A 357 4.11 8.78 12.33
C ILE A 357 3.52 7.46 12.83
N ARG A 358 2.60 7.53 13.78
CA ARG A 358 1.84 6.39 14.29
C ARG A 358 0.36 6.59 13.96
N LEU A 359 -0.16 5.74 13.08
CA LEU A 359 -1.57 5.75 12.68
C LEU A 359 -2.34 4.68 13.45
N THR A 360 -3.44 5.08 14.06
CA THR A 360 -4.33 4.15 14.77
C THR A 360 -5.69 4.12 14.10
N PHE A 361 -6.16 2.95 13.70
CA PHE A 361 -7.41 2.72 12.98
C PHE A 361 -8.38 1.93 13.87
N SER A 362 -9.69 2.10 13.69
CA SER A 362 -10.69 1.18 14.24
C SER A 362 -10.98 0.05 13.25
N ILE A 363 -11.13 -1.19 13.74
CA ILE A 363 -11.63 -2.28 12.91
C ILE A 363 -13.13 -2.07 12.64
N SER A 364 -13.52 -2.30 11.39
CA SER A 364 -14.87 -2.17 10.85
C SER A 364 -14.90 -2.82 9.46
N SER A 365 -16.08 -2.98 8.87
CA SER A 365 -16.25 -3.54 7.52
C SER A 365 -15.37 -2.89 6.45
N ASP A 366 -15.07 -1.60 6.63
CA ASP A 366 -14.33 -0.79 5.65
C ASP A 366 -12.85 -0.60 6.05
N ALA A 367 -12.38 -1.22 7.14
CA ALA A 367 -11.04 -0.99 7.69
C ALA A 367 -9.93 -1.26 6.66
N ALA A 368 -10.05 -2.30 5.84
CA ALA A 368 -9.11 -2.58 4.75
C ALA A 368 -9.06 -1.44 3.72
N ILE A 369 -10.23 -0.89 3.36
CA ILE A 369 -10.36 0.21 2.39
C ILE A 369 -9.78 1.50 2.99
N VAL A 370 -10.13 1.84 4.24
CA VAL A 370 -9.63 3.04 4.93
C VAL A 370 -8.11 2.98 5.09
N THR A 371 -7.57 1.81 5.44
CA THR A 371 -6.11 1.59 5.54
C THR A 371 -5.44 1.77 4.19
N ALA A 372 -5.99 1.15 3.13
CA ALA A 372 -5.46 1.31 1.77
C ALA A 372 -5.45 2.78 1.32
N ARG A 373 -6.51 3.55 1.62
CA ARG A 373 -6.57 5.00 1.35
C ARG A 373 -5.47 5.76 2.08
N ALA A 374 -5.29 5.52 3.39
CA ALA A 374 -4.24 6.17 4.18
C ALA A 374 -2.84 5.86 3.63
N LEU A 375 -2.58 4.60 3.28
CA LEU A 375 -1.31 4.16 2.70
C LEU A 375 -1.04 4.82 1.34
N ASN A 376 -2.05 4.96 0.48
CA ASN A 376 -1.89 5.60 -0.83
C ASN A 376 -1.58 7.11 -0.73
N HIS A 377 -2.02 7.77 0.34
CA HIS A 377 -1.62 9.15 0.60
C HIS A 377 -0.19 9.25 1.14
N LEU A 378 0.30 8.20 1.81
CA LEU A 378 1.65 8.11 2.35
C LEU A 378 2.67 7.59 1.33
N SER A 379 2.26 7.20 0.12
CA SER A 379 3.15 6.58 -0.88
C SER A 379 4.11 7.57 -1.59
N SER A 380 4.39 8.74 -0.99
CA SER A 380 5.41 9.67 -1.49
C SER A 380 6.81 9.21 -1.07
N ASP A 381 7.85 9.67 -1.77
CA ASP A 381 9.27 9.54 -1.42
C ASP A 381 9.65 10.09 -0.02
N THR A 382 8.66 10.56 0.75
CA THR A 382 8.81 11.16 2.08
C THR A 382 8.54 10.15 3.19
N TYR A 383 7.72 9.11 2.97
CA TYR A 383 7.28 8.21 4.03
C TYR A 383 7.61 6.75 3.71
N THR A 384 7.96 5.99 4.74
CA THR A 384 8.20 4.54 4.63
C THR A 384 7.43 3.83 5.72
N VAL A 385 6.50 2.94 5.35
CA VAL A 385 5.80 2.10 6.33
C VAL A 385 6.78 1.05 6.87
N ARG A 386 6.89 0.95 8.19
CA ARG A 386 7.80 0.02 8.86
C ARG A 386 7.04 -0.89 9.83
N PRO A 387 7.49 -2.15 9.98
CA PRO A 387 6.99 -3.02 11.01
C PRO A 387 7.33 -2.44 12.39
N VAL A 388 6.40 -2.55 13.33
CA VAL A 388 6.67 -2.21 14.73
C VAL A 388 7.59 -3.28 15.32
N ARG A 389 8.59 -2.87 16.10
CA ARG A 389 9.50 -3.79 16.80
C ARG A 389 9.63 -3.35 18.25
N GLU A 390 9.70 -4.31 19.16
CA GLU A 390 9.87 -4.04 20.60
C GLU A 390 11.19 -3.29 20.92
N THR A 391 12.16 -3.32 20.01
CA THR A 391 13.47 -2.65 20.17
C THR A 391 13.56 -1.26 19.51
N ALA A 392 12.51 -0.82 18.81
CA ALA A 392 12.49 0.46 18.10
C ALA A 392 11.21 1.22 18.49
N PHE A 393 11.32 2.03 19.55
CA PHE A 393 10.23 2.88 20.05
C PHE A 393 10.68 4.30 20.33
#